data_AF-A0A081BYV5-F1
#
_entry.id   AF-A0A081BYV5-F1
#
_cell.length_a   1.000
_cell.length_b   1.000
_cell.length_c   1.000
_cell.angle_alpha   90.00
_cell.angle_beta   90.00
_cell.angle_gamma   90.00
#
_symmetry.space_group_name_H-M   'P 1'
#
loop_
_entity.id
_entity.type
_entity.pdbx_description
1 polymer ?
#
loop_
_entity_poly.entity_id
_entity_poly.type
_entity_poly.pdbx_seq_one_letter_code
_entity_poly.pdbx_strand_id
1 'polypeptide(L)'
;MRKTGLIGIKEGVSFPLCSAKPIRKIGNNSVVLRAVTKVKDYLDRTYYLALVPDRRAVVSDFFMNEFKSSNLSEVPEWNVSNFGYLTWSDIMKFCTEHNLESTLRVFKFNEGQIYTE
;
A
#
# COMPACT_ATOMS: atom_id res chain seq x y z
N MET A 1 -1.24 -4.45 -15.03
CA MET A 1 0.02 -3.66 -14.99
C MET A 1 0.51 -3.51 -16.41
N ARG A 2 0.63 -2.29 -16.93
CA ARG A 2 1.26 -2.08 -18.25
C ARG A 2 2.69 -2.63 -18.18
N LYS A 3 3.25 -3.20 -19.26
CA LYS A 3 4.63 -3.74 -19.30
C LYS A 3 5.66 -2.77 -18.68
N THR A 4 5.42 -1.48 -18.85
CA THR A 4 6.18 -0.36 -18.27
C THR A 4 6.21 -0.33 -16.74
N GLY A 5 5.18 -0.81 -16.04
CA GLY A 5 5.12 -0.79 -14.57
C GLY A 5 6.05 -1.81 -13.90
N LEU A 6 6.15 -3.02 -14.44
CA LEU A 6 7.08 -4.06 -13.95
C LEU A 6 8.54 -3.68 -14.23
N ILE A 7 8.79 -3.10 -15.41
CA ILE A 7 10.10 -2.56 -15.78
C ILE A 7 10.46 -1.40 -14.83
N GLY A 8 9.57 -0.43 -14.64
CA GLY A 8 9.80 0.70 -13.73
C GLY A 8 10.04 0.28 -12.28
N ILE A 9 9.37 -0.75 -11.79
CA ILE A 9 9.61 -1.33 -10.47
C ILE A 9 11.05 -1.88 -10.32
N LYS A 10 11.57 -2.53 -11.37
CA LYS A 10 12.91 -3.13 -11.38
C LYS A 10 14.01 -2.11 -11.66
N GLU A 11 13.82 -1.31 -12.68
CA GLU A 11 14.84 -0.43 -13.27
C GLU A 11 14.78 0.98 -12.69
N GLY A 12 13.58 1.44 -12.33
CA GLY A 12 13.33 2.68 -11.62
C GLY A 12 12.21 3.51 -12.21
N VAL A 13 11.52 4.24 -11.34
CA VAL A 13 10.53 5.26 -11.69
C VAL A 13 11.04 6.62 -11.23
N SER A 14 10.87 7.64 -12.07
CA SER A 14 11.22 9.01 -11.73
C SER A 14 10.25 9.56 -10.69
N PHE A 15 10.80 10.18 -9.64
CA PHE A 15 10.05 10.88 -8.60
C PHE A 15 10.22 12.40 -8.73
N PRO A 16 9.31 13.21 -8.18
CA PRO A 16 9.44 14.66 -8.17
C PRO A 16 10.75 15.14 -7.53
N LEU A 17 11.22 16.33 -7.92
CA LEU A 17 12.48 16.91 -7.44
C LEU A 17 12.55 17.09 -5.91
N CYS A 18 11.40 17.18 -5.24
CA CYS A 18 11.33 17.22 -3.79
C CYS A 18 11.70 15.89 -3.11
N SER A 19 11.82 14.78 -3.85
CA SER A 19 12.25 13.50 -3.31
C SER A 19 13.77 13.43 -3.14
N ALA A 20 14.23 12.96 -1.98
CA ALA A 20 15.65 12.70 -1.71
C ALA A 20 16.31 11.69 -2.69
N LYS A 21 15.51 10.93 -3.45
CA LYS A 21 15.98 10.03 -4.50
C LYS A 21 15.18 10.27 -5.78
N PRO A 22 15.80 10.78 -6.86
CA PRO A 22 15.08 11.13 -8.09
C PRO A 22 14.60 9.90 -8.87
N ILE A 23 15.26 8.75 -8.69
CA ILE A 23 14.84 7.47 -9.25
C ILE A 23 14.68 6.48 -8.10
N ARG A 24 13.49 5.88 -7.98
CA ARG A 24 13.21 4.85 -6.98
C ARG A 24 12.94 3.51 -7.65
N LYS A 25 13.57 2.46 -7.13
CA LYS A 25 13.42 1.08 -7.55
C LYS A 25 13.53 0.13 -6.37
N ILE A 26 12.88 -1.01 -6.51
CA ILE A 26 12.94 -2.15 -5.57
C ILE A 26 13.83 -3.28 -6.11
N GLY A 27 14.29 -3.16 -7.36
CA GLY A 27 15.26 -4.06 -7.98
C GLY A 27 14.70 -5.48 -8.16
N ASN A 28 15.54 -6.47 -7.85
CA ASN A 28 15.22 -7.89 -8.03
C ASN A 28 14.69 -8.57 -6.75
N ASN A 29 14.08 -7.82 -5.84
CA ASN A 29 13.49 -8.41 -4.63
C ASN A 29 12.38 -9.40 -5.01
N SER A 30 12.64 -10.69 -4.85
CA SER A 30 11.74 -11.77 -5.28
C SER A 30 10.39 -11.75 -4.54
N VAL A 31 10.38 -11.34 -3.27
CA VAL A 31 9.15 -11.21 -2.47
C VAL A 31 8.24 -10.15 -3.08
N VAL A 32 8.78 -8.98 -3.39
CA VAL A 32 7.99 -7.88 -3.97
C VAL A 32 7.55 -8.21 -5.39
N LEU A 33 8.43 -8.79 -6.21
CA LEU A 33 8.07 -9.20 -7.58
C LEU A 33 6.97 -10.28 -7.58
N ARG A 34 7.01 -11.21 -6.63
CA ARG A 34 5.94 -12.21 -6.45
C ARG A 34 4.64 -11.56 -6.01
N ALA A 35 4.67 -10.59 -5.09
CA ALA A 35 3.49 -9.83 -4.70
C ALA A 35 2.88 -9.06 -5.88
N VAL A 36 3.72 -8.34 -6.64
CA VAL A 36 3.30 -7.63 -7.87
C VAL A 36 2.66 -8.58 -8.87
N THR A 37 3.24 -9.77 -9.07
CA THR A 37 2.68 -10.78 -9.97
C THR A 37 1.31 -11.26 -9.50
N LYS A 38 1.13 -11.51 -8.20
CA LYS A 38 -0.18 -11.90 -7.63
C LYS A 38 -1.24 -10.82 -7.78
N VAL A 39 -0.86 -9.56 -7.60
CA VAL A 39 -1.79 -8.43 -7.74
C VAL A 39 -2.10 -8.14 -9.21
N LYS A 40 -1.18 -8.47 -10.13
CA LYS A 40 -1.26 -8.12 -11.55
C LYS A 40 -2.57 -8.52 -12.21
N ASP A 41 -3.08 -9.71 -11.88
CA ASP A 41 -4.27 -10.31 -12.49
C ASP A 41 -5.58 -9.65 -12.03
N TYR A 42 -5.51 -8.77 -11.03
CA TYR A 42 -6.63 -8.02 -10.50
C TYR A 42 -6.54 -6.53 -10.82
N LEU A 43 -5.55 -6.09 -11.62
CA LEU A 43 -5.30 -4.67 -11.88
C LEU A 43 -6.29 -4.02 -12.85
N ASP A 44 -7.05 -4.80 -13.60
CA ASP A 44 -8.20 -4.35 -14.40
C ASP A 44 -9.39 -3.96 -13.52
N ARG A 45 -9.43 -4.48 -12.29
CA ARG A 45 -10.30 -4.03 -11.21
C ARG A 45 -9.51 -3.00 -10.43
N THR A 46 -9.58 -1.74 -10.84
CA THR A 46 -8.78 -0.66 -10.24
C THR A 46 -9.01 -0.65 -8.72
N TYR A 47 -7.97 -0.97 -7.94
CA TYR A 47 -7.97 -0.88 -6.48
C TYR A 47 -6.82 0.02 -6.03
N TYR A 48 -7.15 1.11 -5.36
CA TYR A 48 -6.16 1.93 -4.65
C TYR A 48 -6.06 1.39 -3.23
N LEU A 49 -4.92 0.79 -2.89
CA LEU A 49 -4.69 0.22 -1.56
C LEU A 49 -3.76 1.12 -0.75
N ALA A 50 -4.26 1.65 0.37
CA ALA A 50 -3.44 2.30 1.37
C ALA A 50 -3.11 1.34 2.51
N LEU A 51 -1.85 1.31 2.93
CA LEU A 51 -1.43 0.67 4.17
C LEU A 51 -1.28 1.74 5.24
N VAL A 52 -2.16 1.72 6.23
CA VAL A 52 -2.29 2.82 7.19
C VAL A 52 -1.86 2.37 8.59
N PRO A 53 -0.91 3.07 9.23
CA PRO A 53 -0.49 2.79 10.60
C PRO A 53 -1.46 3.33 11.64
N ASP A 54 -2.70 2.85 11.59
CA ASP A 54 -3.73 3.33 12.51
C ASP A 54 -4.76 2.22 12.80
N ARG A 55 -5.68 2.49 13.73
CA ARG A 55 -6.79 1.63 14.09
C ARG A 55 -7.82 1.63 12.97
N ARG A 56 -8.41 0.45 12.73
CA ARG A 56 -9.42 0.25 11.68
C ARG A 56 -10.59 1.24 11.75
N ALA A 57 -11.01 1.62 12.95
CA ALA A 57 -12.07 2.60 13.16
C ALA A 57 -11.71 3.99 12.63
N VAL A 58 -10.50 4.48 12.94
CA VAL A 58 -10.01 5.80 12.50
C VAL A 58 -9.86 5.83 10.98
N VAL A 59 -9.26 4.79 10.41
CA VAL A 59 -9.11 4.68 8.95
C VAL A 59 -10.46 4.56 8.26
N SER A 60 -11.39 3.78 8.82
CA SER A 60 -12.75 3.67 8.30
C SER A 60 -13.46 5.02 8.28
N ASP A 61 -13.35 5.78 9.36
CA ASP A 61 -13.99 7.09 9.49
C ASP A 61 -13.43 8.07 8.46
N PHE A 62 -12.10 8.15 8.34
CA PHE A 62 -11.44 8.95 7.31
C PHE A 62 -11.91 8.57 5.90
N PHE A 63 -11.84 7.29 5.52
CA PHE A 63 -12.20 6.87 4.16
C PHE A 63 -13.68 7.09 3.85
N MET A 64 -14.57 6.90 4.83
CA MET A 64 -16.01 6.98 4.60
C MET A 64 -16.57 8.39 4.70
N ASN A 65 -16.03 9.23 5.58
CA ASN A 65 -16.61 10.53 5.92
C ASN A 65 -15.80 11.71 5.38
N GLU A 66 -14.47 11.65 5.42
CA GLU A 66 -13.61 12.75 4.93
C GLU A 66 -13.18 12.54 3.48
N PHE A 67 -12.68 11.36 3.15
CA PHE A 67 -12.11 11.06 1.84
C PHE A 67 -13.20 10.85 0.78
N LYS A 68 -14.32 10.22 1.14
CA LYS A 68 -15.45 10.05 0.21
C LYS A 68 -16.12 11.38 -0.17
N SER A 69 -16.12 12.34 0.76
CA SER A 69 -16.76 13.65 0.56
C SER A 69 -15.86 14.66 -0.17
N SER A 70 -14.56 14.35 -0.33
CA SER A 70 -13.65 15.20 -1.08
C SER A 70 -13.82 15.00 -2.59
N ASN A 71 -14.33 16.03 -3.25
CA ASN A 71 -14.46 16.08 -4.69
C ASN A 71 -13.20 16.70 -5.29
N LEU A 72 -12.26 15.86 -5.74
CA LEU A 72 -11.09 16.32 -6.49
C LEU A 72 -11.48 16.46 -7.97
N SER A 73 -12.14 17.58 -8.30
CA SER A 73 -12.54 17.93 -9.66
C SER A 73 -11.38 17.95 -10.67
N GLU A 74 -10.15 18.02 -10.20
CA GLU A 74 -8.92 18.03 -10.99
C GLU A 74 -8.45 16.62 -11.42
N VAL A 75 -9.07 15.54 -10.92
CA VAL A 75 -8.69 14.16 -11.23
C VAL A 75 -9.91 13.40 -11.79
N PRO A 76 -10.12 13.38 -13.12
CA PRO A 76 -11.32 12.79 -13.74
C PRO A 76 -11.50 11.29 -13.47
N GLU A 77 -10.41 10.60 -13.15
CA GLU A 77 -10.37 9.16 -12.83
C GLU A 77 -10.59 8.89 -11.33
N TRP A 78 -10.86 9.92 -10.53
CA TRP A 78 -11.06 9.83 -9.10
C TRP A 78 -12.38 9.12 -8.77
N ASN A 79 -12.29 7.83 -8.46
CA ASN A 79 -13.43 7.05 -8.00
C ASN A 79 -13.14 6.42 -6.63
N VAL A 80 -13.71 7.01 -5.59
CA VAL A 80 -13.59 6.56 -4.20
C VAL A 80 -14.17 5.15 -3.95
N SER A 81 -15.06 4.63 -4.82
CA SER A 81 -15.58 3.25 -4.71
C SER A 81 -14.50 2.19 -4.93
N ASN A 82 -13.39 2.57 -5.56
CA ASN A 82 -12.27 1.71 -5.90
C ASN A 82 -11.14 1.78 -4.87
N PHE A 83 -11.34 2.49 -3.76
CA PHE A 83 -10.34 2.59 -2.70
C PHE A 83 -10.58 1.50 -1.65
N GLY A 84 -9.49 0.86 -1.25
CA GLY A 84 -9.43 -0.05 -0.14
C GLY A 84 -8.30 0.35 0.80
N TYR A 85 -8.42 -0.05 2.05
CA TYR A 85 -7.35 0.14 3.02
C TYR A 85 -7.13 -1.15 3.79
N LEU A 86 -5.89 -1.34 4.21
CA LEU A 86 -5.52 -2.30 5.23
C LEU A 86 -4.79 -1.55 6.32
N THR A 87 -5.06 -1.90 7.56
CA THR A 87 -4.28 -1.39 8.68
C THR A 87 -3.15 -2.35 9.02
N TRP A 88 -2.12 -1.86 9.73
CA TRP A 88 -1.12 -2.76 10.32
C TRP A 88 -1.74 -3.80 11.24
N SER A 89 -2.84 -3.47 11.94
CA SER A 89 -3.57 -4.45 12.76
C SER A 89 -4.22 -5.56 11.92
N ASP A 90 -4.76 -5.23 10.74
CA ASP A 90 -5.32 -6.23 9.82
C ASP A 90 -4.23 -7.19 9.32
N ILE A 91 -3.05 -6.65 8.98
CA ILE A 91 -1.90 -7.46 8.56
C ILE A 91 -1.39 -8.32 9.72
N MET A 92 -1.30 -7.76 10.92
CA MET A 92 -0.85 -8.50 12.10
C MET A 92 -1.79 -9.65 12.42
N LYS A 93 -3.12 -9.41 12.40
CA LYS A 93 -4.14 -10.44 12.56
C LYS A 93 -3.96 -11.57 11.54
N PHE A 94 -3.84 -11.23 10.26
CA PHE A 94 -3.60 -12.21 9.19
C PHE A 94 -2.31 -13.01 9.44
N CYS A 95 -1.23 -12.35 9.84
CA CYS A 95 0.04 -13.03 10.13
C CYS A 95 -0.08 -14.01 11.31
N THR A 96 -0.84 -13.66 12.35
CA THR A 96 -1.12 -14.54 13.48
C THR A 96 -1.94 -15.75 13.07
N GLU A 97 -3.04 -15.56 12.34
CA GLU A 97 -3.91 -16.65 11.87
C GLU A 97 -3.19 -17.66 10.96
N HIS A 98 -2.17 -17.20 10.22
CA HIS A 98 -1.38 -18.02 9.30
C HIS A 98 0.02 -18.39 9.82
N ASN A 99 0.32 -18.18 11.10
CA ASN A 99 1.60 -18.52 11.75
C ASN A 99 2.84 -17.96 11.01
N LEU A 100 2.77 -16.70 10.56
CA LEU A 100 3.86 -16.03 9.84
C LEU A 100 4.88 -15.43 10.83
N GLU A 101 5.54 -16.29 11.62
CA GLU A 101 6.40 -15.90 12.75
C GLU A 101 7.51 -14.92 12.40
N SER A 102 8.14 -15.05 11.23
CA SER A 102 9.18 -14.12 10.79
C SER A 102 8.64 -12.71 10.57
N THR A 103 7.44 -12.59 10.00
CA THR A 103 6.78 -11.29 9.82
C THR A 103 6.34 -10.71 11.16
N LEU A 104 5.79 -11.54 12.06
CA LEU A 104 5.40 -11.13 13.41
C LEU A 104 6.59 -10.60 14.23
N ARG A 105 7.78 -11.20 14.08
CA ARG A 105 9.02 -10.67 14.70
C ARG A 105 9.38 -9.28 14.19
N VAL A 106 9.20 -9.02 12.90
CA VAL A 106 9.43 -7.68 12.32
C VAL A 106 8.43 -6.68 12.90
N PHE A 107 7.15 -7.04 13.02
CA PHE A 107 6.16 -6.18 13.68
C PHE A 107 6.57 -5.84 15.12
N LYS A 108 6.93 -6.85 15.92
CA LYS A 108 7.35 -6.65 17.30
C LYS A 108 8.58 -5.76 17.43
N PHE A 109 9.57 -5.94 16.55
CA PHE A 109 10.77 -5.09 16.55
C PHE A 109 10.45 -3.61 16.25
N ASN A 110 9.45 -3.36 15.40
CA ASN A 110 9.09 -2.01 14.96
C ASN A 110 7.85 -1.44 15.69
N GLU A 111 7.38 -2.07 16.77
CA GLU A 111 6.10 -1.71 17.40
C GLU A 111 6.01 -0.22 17.78
N GLY A 112 7.05 0.33 18.43
CA GLY A 112 7.12 1.76 18.80
C GLY A 112 7.36 2.73 17.63
N GLN A 113 7.53 2.22 16.41
CA GLN A 113 7.59 3.03 15.17
C GLN A 113 6.29 2.91 14.37
N ILE A 114 5.59 1.79 14.51
CA ILE A 114 4.35 1.46 13.80
C ILE A 114 3.15 2.09 14.52
N TYR A 115 3.16 2.06 15.85
CA TYR A 115 2.12 2.63 16.70
C TYR A 115 2.77 3.75 17.51
N THR A 116 2.87 4.93 16.92
CA THR A 116 3.14 6.14 17.70
C THR A 116 1.89 6.48 18.49
N GLU A 117 2.00 6.54 19.82
CA GLU A 117 0.95 7.04 20.71
C GLU A 117 0.54 8.49 20.38
#